data_AF-K9KCR5-F1
#
_entry.id   AF-K9KCR5-F1
#
_cell.length_a   1.000
_cell.length_b   1.000
_cell.length_c   1.000
_cell.angle_alpha   90.00
_cell.angle_beta   90.00
_cell.angle_gamma   90.00
#
_symmetry.space_group_name_H-M   'P 1'
#
loop_
_entity.id
_entity.type
_entity.pdbx_description
1 polymer ?
#
loop_
_entity_poly.entity_id
_entity_poly.type
_entity_poly.pdbx_seq_one_letter_code
_entity_poly.pdbx_strand_id
1 'polypeptide(L)'
;PHQNVTNHVGKAVEDCMRAIIGVLLNLTNDNEWGSTKTGEQDGLIGTAMNCVLQVPKYLPQEQRFDIRVLGLGLLINLVEYSARNRHCLVNMETSCSFDSSFCSGEGDDSLRIAGQVHAVQALVQLFLERERAAQLAESKTDELIKDAPTTQHDKSGEWQETSGEIQWVSTEKTDGAEEKQKKEEDDEELDLNKALQHAGKHMEDCIVASYTALLLGCLCQESPINVTTVREYLPEGDFSIMTEMLKKFLSFMNLTCAVGTTGQKSISRVIEYLEHC
;
A
#
# COMPACT_ATOMS: atom_id res chain seq x y z
N PRO A 1 -30.54 -13.88 -7.44
CA PRO A 1 -30.93 -12.69 -8.25
C PRO A 1 -30.36 -11.37 -7.70
N HIS A 2 -30.54 -11.06 -6.41
CA HIS A 2 -30.07 -9.79 -5.82
C HIS A 2 -28.53 -9.64 -5.80
N GLN A 3 -27.79 -10.73 -5.53
CA GLN A 3 -26.31 -10.72 -5.53
C GLN A 3 -25.69 -10.45 -6.91
N ASN A 4 -26.32 -10.87 -8.02
CA ASN A 4 -25.78 -10.64 -9.36
C ASN A 4 -25.92 -9.18 -9.81
N VAL A 5 -27.00 -8.50 -9.39
CA VAL A 5 -27.21 -7.08 -9.71
C VAL A 5 -26.27 -6.20 -8.89
N THR A 6 -26.09 -6.49 -7.59
CA THR A 6 -25.16 -5.75 -6.74
C THR A 6 -23.71 -5.87 -7.21
N ASN A 7 -23.29 -7.05 -7.67
CA ASN A 7 -21.94 -7.26 -8.18
C ASN A 7 -21.70 -6.53 -9.51
N HIS A 8 -22.69 -6.54 -10.42
CA HIS A 8 -22.59 -5.85 -11.70
C HIS A 8 -22.55 -4.33 -11.54
N VAL A 9 -23.45 -3.77 -10.70
CA VAL A 9 -23.49 -2.33 -10.45
C VAL A 9 -22.26 -1.88 -9.66
N GLY A 10 -21.84 -2.63 -8.64
CA GLY A 10 -20.64 -2.31 -7.85
C GLY A 10 -19.38 -2.23 -8.70
N LYS A 11 -19.15 -3.23 -9.57
CA LYS A 11 -18.03 -3.24 -10.52
C LYS A 11 -18.10 -2.08 -11.50
N ALA A 12 -19.27 -1.77 -12.05
CA ALA A 12 -19.43 -0.64 -12.96
C ALA A 12 -19.11 0.71 -12.29
N VAL A 13 -19.49 0.90 -11.03
CA VAL A 13 -19.16 2.10 -10.25
C VAL A 13 -17.66 2.18 -10.00
N GLU A 14 -17.03 1.10 -9.59
CA GLU A 14 -15.59 1.00 -9.38
C GLU A 14 -14.79 1.32 -10.66
N ASP A 15 -15.14 0.70 -11.79
CA ASP A 15 -14.52 0.94 -13.10
C ASP A 15 -14.65 2.41 -13.51
N CYS A 16 -15.82 3.01 -13.29
CA CYS A 16 -16.07 4.42 -13.56
C CYS A 16 -15.20 5.34 -12.67
N MET A 17 -15.11 5.03 -11.37
CA MET A 17 -14.26 5.79 -10.44
C MET A 17 -12.79 5.74 -10.87
N ARG A 18 -12.26 4.56 -11.22
CA ARG A 18 -10.89 4.41 -11.70
C ARG A 18 -10.64 5.22 -12.98
N ALA A 19 -11.59 5.21 -13.93
CA ALA A 19 -11.50 5.99 -15.15
C ALA A 19 -11.51 7.51 -14.87
N ILE A 20 -12.39 7.99 -14.00
CA ILE A 20 -12.48 9.40 -13.61
C ILE A 20 -11.16 9.86 -12.95
N ILE A 21 -10.67 9.11 -11.96
CA ILE A 21 -9.42 9.47 -11.27
C ILE A 21 -8.24 9.44 -12.26
N GLY A 22 -8.20 8.47 -13.18
CA GLY A 22 -7.18 8.40 -14.23
C GLY A 22 -7.16 9.64 -15.14
N VAL A 23 -8.34 10.15 -15.53
CA VAL A 23 -8.43 11.40 -16.29
C VAL A 23 -7.94 12.58 -15.44
N LEU A 24 -8.36 12.68 -14.17
CA LEU A 24 -7.95 13.77 -13.29
C LEU A 24 -6.44 13.74 -13.01
N LEU A 25 -5.83 12.57 -12.82
CA LEU A 25 -4.39 12.42 -12.68
C LEU A 25 -3.66 13.04 -13.89
N ASN A 26 -4.07 12.68 -15.11
CA ASN A 26 -3.47 13.21 -16.33
C ASN A 26 -3.67 14.73 -16.48
N LEU A 27 -4.84 15.26 -16.08
CA LEU A 27 -5.12 16.69 -16.16
C LEU A 27 -4.38 17.52 -15.12
N THR A 28 -3.99 16.92 -13.99
CA THR A 28 -3.37 17.59 -12.86
C THR A 28 -1.85 17.39 -12.79
N ASN A 29 -1.33 16.33 -13.43
CA ASN A 29 0.11 16.05 -13.47
C ASN A 29 0.87 17.13 -14.26
N ASP A 30 1.88 17.74 -13.64
CA ASP A 30 2.69 18.83 -14.21
C ASP A 30 1.86 19.99 -14.80
N ASN A 31 0.60 20.15 -14.36
CA ASN A 31 -0.33 21.15 -14.85
C ASN A 31 -1.01 21.87 -13.69
N GLU A 32 -0.37 22.96 -13.24
CA GLU A 32 -0.82 23.76 -12.10
C GLU A 32 -2.23 24.34 -12.30
N TRP A 33 -2.57 24.74 -13.53
CA TRP A 33 -3.91 25.26 -13.83
C TRP A 33 -4.97 24.14 -13.71
N GLY A 34 -4.68 22.96 -14.25
CA GLY A 34 -5.53 21.78 -14.12
C GLY A 34 -5.70 21.34 -12.67
N SER A 35 -4.62 21.33 -11.90
CA SER A 35 -4.60 21.08 -10.45
C SER A 35 -5.47 22.08 -9.68
N THR A 36 -5.33 23.37 -9.95
CA THR A 36 -6.13 24.42 -9.31
C THR A 36 -7.60 24.30 -9.65
N LYS A 37 -7.95 24.14 -10.94
CA LYS A 37 -9.35 24.04 -11.38
C LYS A 37 -10.06 22.79 -10.88
N THR A 38 -9.34 21.69 -10.79
CA THR A 38 -9.85 20.44 -10.24
C THR A 38 -10.11 20.57 -8.75
N GLY A 39 -9.17 21.15 -7.99
CA GLY A 39 -9.33 21.36 -6.55
C GLY A 39 -10.39 22.42 -6.18
N GLU A 40 -10.72 23.33 -7.09
CA GLU A 40 -11.84 24.29 -6.94
C GLU A 40 -13.22 23.64 -7.05
N GLN A 41 -13.34 22.41 -7.55
CA GLN A 41 -14.62 21.73 -7.61
C GLN A 41 -15.12 21.37 -6.21
N ASP A 42 -16.36 21.76 -5.91
CA ASP A 42 -16.96 21.57 -4.59
C ASP A 42 -16.91 20.11 -4.15
N GLY A 43 -16.29 19.87 -2.99
CA GLY A 43 -16.18 18.55 -2.39
C GLY A 43 -15.21 17.58 -3.07
N LEU A 44 -14.49 17.97 -4.13
CA LEU A 44 -13.62 17.04 -4.86
C LEU A 44 -12.41 16.59 -4.03
N ILE A 45 -11.72 17.49 -3.33
CA ILE A 45 -10.59 17.13 -2.45
C ILE A 45 -11.07 16.18 -1.34
N GLY A 46 -12.23 16.47 -0.74
CA GLY A 46 -12.83 15.59 0.27
C GLY A 46 -13.25 14.23 -0.29
N THR A 47 -13.74 14.19 -1.53
CA THR A 47 -14.09 12.95 -2.23
C THR A 47 -12.84 12.11 -2.54
N ALA A 48 -11.75 12.75 -3.00
CA ALA A 48 -10.48 12.08 -3.21
C ALA A 48 -9.91 11.50 -1.91
N MET A 49 -10.03 12.24 -0.80
CA MET A 49 -9.68 11.75 0.54
C MET A 49 -10.53 10.54 0.95
N ASN A 50 -11.85 10.57 0.69
CA ASN A 50 -12.73 9.44 0.94
C ASN A 50 -12.44 8.23 0.05
N CYS A 51 -11.94 8.40 -1.17
CA CYS A 51 -11.47 7.30 -2.02
C CYS A 51 -10.32 6.52 -1.36
N VAL A 52 -9.50 7.18 -0.55
CA VAL A 52 -8.41 6.55 0.19
C VAL A 52 -8.89 5.93 1.50
N LEU A 53 -9.67 6.67 2.29
CA LEU A 53 -10.00 6.30 3.67
C LEU A 53 -11.27 5.47 3.81
N GLN A 54 -12.28 5.69 2.96
CA GLN A 54 -13.64 5.18 3.17
C GLN A 54 -14.09 4.22 2.07
N VAL A 55 -13.86 4.54 0.80
CA VAL A 55 -14.30 3.71 -0.32
C VAL A 55 -13.78 2.27 -0.26
N PRO A 56 -12.52 1.97 0.13
CA PRO A 56 -12.02 0.60 0.05
C PRO A 56 -12.78 -0.38 0.96
N LYS A 57 -13.51 0.09 1.99
CA LYS A 57 -14.36 -0.77 2.84
C LYS A 57 -15.53 -1.40 2.09
N TYR A 58 -15.94 -0.80 0.97
CA TYR A 58 -17.00 -1.30 0.11
C TYR A 58 -16.48 -2.13 -1.07
N LEU A 59 -15.15 -2.25 -1.21
CA LEU A 59 -14.52 -2.99 -2.30
C LEU A 59 -13.95 -4.34 -1.82
N PRO A 60 -13.93 -5.37 -2.69
CA PRO A 60 -13.13 -6.57 -2.53
C PRO A 60 -11.66 -6.23 -2.23
N GLN A 61 -11.00 -7.07 -1.42
CA GLN A 61 -9.63 -6.85 -0.96
C GLN A 61 -8.65 -6.54 -2.11
N GLU A 62 -8.73 -7.29 -3.20
CA GLU A 62 -7.88 -7.18 -4.39
C GLU A 62 -7.93 -5.82 -5.08
N GLN A 63 -9.00 -5.04 -4.88
CA GLN A 63 -9.22 -3.75 -5.54
C GLN A 63 -8.90 -2.55 -4.63
N ARG A 64 -8.66 -2.80 -3.34
CA ARG A 64 -8.45 -1.73 -2.34
C ARG A 64 -7.14 -1.00 -2.56
N PHE A 65 -6.12 -1.72 -3.03
CA PHE A 65 -4.80 -1.16 -3.33
C PHE A 65 -4.91 -0.08 -4.42
N ASP A 66 -5.48 -0.44 -5.57
CA ASP A 66 -5.60 0.44 -6.73
C ASP A 66 -6.29 1.76 -6.40
N ILE A 67 -7.44 1.70 -5.73
CA ILE A 67 -8.20 2.92 -5.42
C ILE A 67 -7.45 3.84 -4.44
N ARG A 68 -6.69 3.27 -3.50
CA ARG A 68 -5.87 4.04 -2.56
C ARG A 68 -4.73 4.74 -3.28
N VAL A 69 -4.00 4.03 -4.14
CA VAL A 69 -2.90 4.60 -4.92
C VAL A 69 -3.39 5.70 -5.85
N LEU A 70 -4.50 5.46 -6.57
CA LEU A 70 -5.12 6.47 -7.43
C LEU A 70 -5.57 7.71 -6.65
N GLY A 71 -6.22 7.52 -5.51
CA GLY A 71 -6.68 8.63 -4.65
C GLY A 71 -5.51 9.44 -4.07
N LEU A 72 -4.48 8.76 -3.53
CA LEU A 72 -3.29 9.41 -3.00
C LEU A 72 -2.50 10.15 -4.10
N GLY A 73 -2.32 9.53 -5.27
CA GLY A 73 -1.67 10.16 -6.41
C GLY A 73 -2.40 11.44 -6.86
N LEU A 74 -3.73 11.42 -6.90
CA LEU A 74 -4.52 12.60 -7.23
C LEU A 74 -4.35 13.69 -6.17
N LEU A 75 -4.41 13.34 -4.88
CA LEU A 75 -4.20 14.29 -3.80
C LEU A 75 -2.81 14.93 -3.88
N ILE A 76 -1.75 14.16 -4.18
CA ILE A 76 -0.39 14.68 -4.36
C ILE A 76 -0.36 15.70 -5.51
N ASN A 77 -0.89 15.35 -6.69
CA ASN A 77 -0.95 16.29 -7.83
C ASN A 77 -1.71 17.57 -7.49
N LEU A 78 -2.79 17.45 -6.70
CA LEU A 78 -3.59 18.60 -6.27
C LEU A 78 -2.85 19.52 -5.32
N VAL A 79 -2.00 18.99 -4.43
CA VAL A 79 -1.35 19.79 -3.38
C VAL A 79 0.09 20.19 -3.69
N GLU A 80 0.76 19.56 -4.66
CA GLU A 80 2.18 19.77 -4.94
C GLU A 80 2.50 21.25 -5.17
N TYR A 81 1.72 21.94 -6.02
CA TYR A 81 1.96 23.36 -6.36
C TYR A 81 0.84 24.31 -5.88
N SER A 82 -0.39 23.84 -5.69
CA SER A 82 -1.52 24.71 -5.33
C SER A 82 -1.66 24.94 -3.81
N ALA A 83 -1.30 26.14 -3.36
CA ALA A 83 -1.49 26.57 -1.97
C ALA A 83 -2.96 26.56 -1.53
N ARG A 84 -3.90 26.86 -2.45
CA ARG A 84 -5.35 26.82 -2.16
C ARG A 84 -5.81 25.40 -1.88
N ASN A 85 -5.34 24.43 -2.66
CA ASN A 85 -5.66 23.02 -2.46
C ASN A 85 -5.04 22.50 -1.17
N ARG A 86 -3.79 22.87 -0.86
CA ARG A 86 -3.16 22.61 0.44
C ARG A 86 -4.02 23.11 1.59
N HIS A 87 -4.42 24.37 1.55
CA HIS A 87 -5.27 24.97 2.58
C HIS A 87 -6.62 24.26 2.72
N CYS A 88 -7.23 23.85 1.61
CA CYS A 88 -8.48 23.08 1.64
C CYS A 88 -8.28 21.71 2.31
N LEU A 89 -7.22 20.98 1.94
CA LEU A 89 -6.94 19.65 2.49
C LEU A 89 -6.59 19.69 3.99
N VAL A 90 -5.76 20.63 4.45
CA VAL A 90 -5.35 20.65 5.86
C VAL A 90 -6.47 21.06 6.80
N ASN A 91 -7.42 21.88 6.35
CA ASN A 91 -8.52 22.38 7.17
C ASN A 91 -9.78 21.52 7.10
N MET A 92 -9.83 20.51 6.22
CA MET A 92 -10.99 19.62 6.18
C MET A 92 -10.94 18.58 7.31
N GLU A 93 -12.14 18.21 7.76
CA GLU A 93 -12.36 17.09 8.65
C GLU A 93 -12.81 15.88 7.84
N THR A 94 -12.42 14.70 8.31
CA THR A 94 -12.76 13.43 7.68
C THR A 94 -12.98 12.36 8.74
N SER A 95 -13.55 11.23 8.33
CA SER A 95 -13.58 10.06 9.18
C SER A 95 -12.25 9.33 9.16
N CYS A 96 -11.87 8.73 10.30
CA CYS A 96 -10.70 7.88 10.37
C CYS A 96 -10.75 6.76 9.31
N SER A 97 -9.57 6.27 8.90
CA SER A 97 -9.46 5.11 8.01
C SER A 97 -10.37 3.98 8.51
N PHE A 98 -11.09 3.30 7.62
CA PHE A 98 -11.98 2.21 8.06
C PHE A 98 -11.21 1.05 8.72
N ASP A 99 -9.91 0.93 8.41
CA ASP A 99 -9.00 -0.05 9.01
C ASP A 99 -8.51 0.37 10.41
N SER A 100 -8.86 1.58 10.87
CA SER A 100 -8.35 2.12 12.12
C SER A 100 -8.91 1.36 13.32
N SER A 101 -8.05 0.54 13.93
CA SER A 101 -8.36 -0.16 15.19
C SER A 101 -8.50 0.81 16.38
N PHE A 102 -8.12 2.08 16.22
CA PHE A 102 -8.15 3.11 17.28
C PHE A 102 -9.53 3.73 17.49
N CYS A 103 -10.48 3.58 16.56
CA CYS A 103 -11.84 4.12 16.72
C CYS A 103 -12.80 3.19 17.46
N SER A 104 -12.34 1.99 17.84
CA SER A 104 -13.11 0.97 18.55
C SER A 104 -12.86 0.98 20.06
N GLY A 105 -12.53 2.15 20.64
CA GLY A 105 -12.38 2.31 22.09
C GLY A 105 -13.74 2.58 22.74
N GLU A 106 -14.26 1.60 23.49
CA GLU A 106 -15.32 1.84 24.47
C GLU A 106 -14.82 2.86 25.52
N GLY A 107 -15.42 4.04 25.54
CA GLY A 107 -15.29 5.01 26.64
C GLY A 107 -14.63 6.34 26.26
N ASP A 108 -15.42 7.34 25.91
CA ASP A 108 -15.65 8.53 26.77
C ASP A 108 -16.64 9.49 26.10
N ASP A 109 -17.55 10.00 26.92
CA ASP A 109 -18.70 10.83 26.57
C ASP A 109 -18.25 12.29 26.49
N SER A 110 -17.78 12.72 25.31
CA SER A 110 -17.48 14.13 25.04
C SER A 110 -17.82 14.47 23.60
N LEU A 111 -19.09 14.84 23.36
CA LEU A 111 -19.68 15.85 22.45
C LEU A 111 -18.91 16.38 21.19
N ARG A 112 -17.95 15.64 20.66
CA ARG A 112 -17.52 15.68 19.26
C ARG A 112 -18.26 14.55 18.57
N ILE A 113 -18.76 14.77 17.36
CA ILE A 113 -19.35 13.72 16.54
C ILE A 113 -18.31 12.58 16.48
N ALA A 114 -18.59 11.47 17.17
CA ALA A 114 -17.64 10.40 17.37
C ALA A 114 -17.13 9.93 16.00
N GLY A 115 -15.86 10.20 15.70
CA GLY A 115 -15.20 9.73 14.47
C GLY A 115 -14.83 10.78 13.42
N GLN A 116 -14.93 12.10 13.68
CA GLN A 116 -14.31 13.12 12.81
C GLN A 116 -12.95 13.58 13.33
N VAL A 117 -11.94 13.54 12.46
CA VAL A 117 -10.55 13.95 12.69
C VAL A 117 -10.08 14.87 11.58
N HIS A 118 -9.04 15.67 11.83
CA HIS A 118 -8.43 16.48 10.77
C HIS A 118 -7.73 15.60 9.73
N ALA A 119 -7.73 16.02 8.47
CA ALA A 119 -7.15 15.23 7.38
C ALA A 119 -5.68 14.86 7.61
N VAL A 120 -4.86 15.76 8.14
CA VAL A 120 -3.44 15.49 8.44
C VAL A 120 -3.31 14.37 9.47
N GLN A 121 -4.12 14.41 10.53
CA GLN A 121 -4.16 13.35 11.54
C GLN A 121 -4.57 12.01 10.92
N ALA A 122 -5.61 12.00 10.09
CA ALA A 122 -6.07 10.79 9.40
C ALA A 122 -5.00 10.19 8.46
N LEU A 123 -4.22 11.04 7.79
CA LEU A 123 -3.12 10.61 6.92
C LEU A 123 -1.95 10.03 7.73
N VAL A 124 -1.59 10.63 8.86
CA VAL A 124 -0.55 10.06 9.74
C VAL A 124 -0.99 8.71 10.29
N GLN A 125 -2.26 8.58 10.71
CA GLN A 125 -2.82 7.30 11.14
C GLN A 125 -2.78 6.26 10.02
N LEU A 126 -3.23 6.61 8.80
CA LEU A 126 -3.17 5.72 7.65
C LEU A 126 -1.72 5.26 7.38
N PHE A 127 -0.76 6.19 7.41
CA PHE A 127 0.65 5.87 7.22
C PHE A 127 1.12 4.84 8.24
N LEU A 128 0.93 5.09 9.54
CA LEU A 128 1.36 4.19 10.62
C LEU A 128 0.66 2.82 10.56
N GLU A 129 -0.63 2.80 10.21
CA GLU A 129 -1.37 1.55 10.03
C GLU A 129 -0.83 0.71 8.88
N ARG A 130 -0.51 1.34 7.74
CA ARG A 130 0.05 0.65 6.58
C ARG A 130 1.49 0.20 6.81
N GLU A 131 2.28 1.02 7.47
CA GLU A 131 3.65 0.69 7.85
C GLU A 131 3.69 -0.58 8.73
N ARG A 132 2.89 -0.62 9.80
CA ARG A 132 2.77 -1.82 10.66
C ARG A 132 2.21 -3.03 9.91
N ALA A 133 1.20 -2.83 9.06
CA ALA A 133 0.63 -3.92 8.27
C ALA A 133 1.68 -4.54 7.32
N ALA A 134 2.53 -3.72 6.72
CA ALA A 134 3.62 -4.17 5.87
C ALA A 134 4.68 -4.97 6.66
N GLN A 135 5.09 -4.49 7.84
CA GLN A 135 6.03 -5.21 8.71
C GLN A 135 5.49 -6.57 9.17
N LEU A 136 4.19 -6.64 9.51
CA LEU A 136 3.54 -7.90 9.90
C LEU A 136 3.43 -8.87 8.72
N ALA A 137 3.14 -8.38 7.52
CA ALA A 137 3.10 -9.20 6.31
C ALA A 137 4.49 -9.74 5.92
N GLU A 138 5.53 -8.92 6.07
CA GLU A 138 6.93 -9.31 5.89
C GLU A 138 7.31 -10.42 6.89
N SER A 139 7.06 -10.21 8.18
CA SER A 139 7.38 -11.18 9.24
C SER A 139 6.72 -12.55 9.01
N LYS A 140 5.44 -12.56 8.59
CA LYS A 140 4.74 -13.81 8.24
C LYS A 140 5.33 -14.51 7.02
N THR A 141 5.77 -13.74 6.03
CA THR A 141 6.43 -14.28 4.84
C THR A 141 7.76 -14.91 5.22
N ASP A 142 8.55 -14.23 6.07
CA ASP A 142 9.85 -14.71 6.55
C ASP A 142 9.74 -15.98 7.40
N GLU A 143 8.69 -16.09 8.23
CA GLU A 143 8.40 -17.31 9.00
C GLU A 143 8.11 -18.50 8.06
N LEU A 144 7.25 -18.30 7.05
CA LEU A 144 6.92 -19.34 6.06
C LEU A 144 8.13 -19.78 5.23
N ILE A 145 9.01 -18.85 4.86
CA ILE A 145 10.24 -19.17 4.10
C ILE A 145 11.25 -19.95 4.96
N LYS A 146 11.32 -19.68 6.27
CA LYS A 146 12.23 -20.39 7.20
C LYS A 146 11.72 -21.78 7.58
N ASP A 147 10.41 -21.95 7.67
CA ASP A 147 9.77 -23.22 8.01
C ASP A 147 9.67 -24.17 6.80
N ALA A 148 9.86 -23.67 5.57
CA ALA A 148 10.00 -24.50 4.39
C ALA A 148 11.16 -25.49 4.60
N PRO A 149 10.92 -26.82 4.57
CA PRO A 149 11.98 -27.79 4.73
C PRO A 149 13.07 -27.50 3.70
N THR A 150 14.33 -27.38 4.13
CA THR A 150 15.45 -27.52 3.19
C THR A 150 15.21 -28.80 2.43
N THR A 151 14.92 -28.67 1.13
CA THR A 151 14.70 -29.78 0.21
C THR A 151 15.67 -30.88 0.57
N GLN A 152 15.15 -31.97 1.13
CA GLN A 152 15.94 -33.18 1.24
C GLN A 152 16.27 -33.52 -0.21
N HIS A 153 17.52 -33.26 -0.60
CA HIS A 153 18.09 -33.70 -1.85
C HIS A 153 17.60 -35.13 -2.08
N ASP A 154 16.74 -35.32 -3.08
CA ASP A 154 16.07 -36.59 -3.31
C ASP A 154 17.16 -37.63 -3.58
N LYS A 155 17.49 -38.45 -2.58
CA LYS A 155 18.50 -39.53 -2.69
C LYS A 155 17.89 -40.74 -3.42
N SER A 156 17.05 -40.50 -4.42
CA SER A 156 16.23 -41.51 -5.09
C SER A 156 16.95 -42.27 -6.22
N GLY A 157 18.18 -41.87 -6.58
CA GLY A 157 19.01 -42.61 -7.53
C GLY A 157 20.50 -42.24 -7.50
N GLU A 158 21.34 -43.18 -7.92
CA GLU A 158 22.77 -42.97 -8.21
C GLU A 158 23.02 -43.07 -9.72
N TRP A 159 23.91 -42.23 -10.23
CA TRP A 159 24.42 -42.36 -11.59
C TRP A 159 25.47 -43.46 -11.65
N GLN A 160 25.24 -44.50 -12.45
CA GLN A 160 26.22 -45.55 -12.69
C GLN A 160 26.65 -45.55 -14.16
N GLU A 161 27.96 -45.51 -14.38
CA GLU A 161 28.56 -45.57 -15.71
C GLU A 161 29.04 -46.99 -15.98
N THR A 162 28.37 -47.68 -16.91
CA THR A 162 28.77 -49.02 -17.33
C THR A 162 29.14 -48.96 -18.80
N SER A 163 30.42 -49.20 -19.12
CA SER A 163 30.90 -49.36 -20.50
C SER A 163 30.57 -48.21 -21.47
N GLY A 164 30.61 -46.96 -20.99
CA GLY A 164 30.52 -45.77 -21.84
C GLY A 164 29.10 -45.23 -22.10
N GLU A 165 28.07 -45.80 -21.46
CA GLU A 165 26.73 -45.21 -21.39
C GLU A 165 26.37 -44.90 -19.92
N ILE A 166 25.91 -43.68 -19.67
CA ILE A 166 25.51 -43.19 -18.35
C ILE A 166 24.02 -43.51 -18.16
N GLN A 167 23.69 -44.37 -17.19
CA GLN A 167 22.31 -44.78 -16.93
C GLN A 167 21.88 -44.39 -15.50
N TRP A 168 20.71 -43.76 -15.39
CA TRP A 168 20.03 -43.53 -14.11
C TRP A 168 19.40 -44.83 -13.60
N VAL A 169 19.66 -45.17 -12.34
CA VAL A 169 18.99 -46.30 -11.66
C VAL A 169 18.19 -45.76 -10.47
N SER A 170 16.86 -45.83 -10.56
CA SER A 170 15.95 -45.48 -9.46
C SER A 170 15.76 -46.68 -8.54
N THR A 171 15.79 -46.45 -7.22
CA THR A 171 15.47 -47.50 -6.24
C THR A 171 13.94 -47.60 -6.16
N GLU A 172 13.34 -48.72 -6.57
CA GLU A 172 11.88 -48.91 -6.54
C GLU A 172 11.33 -48.68 -5.12
N LYS A 173 10.46 -47.68 -4.96
CA LYS A 173 9.67 -47.46 -3.74
C LYS A 173 8.29 -48.11 -3.92
N THR A 174 7.83 -48.76 -2.85
CA THR A 174 6.50 -49.39 -2.71
C THR A 174 5.34 -48.38 -2.83
N ASP A 175 4.22 -48.83 -3.43
CA ASP A 175 2.96 -48.12 -3.79
C ASP A 175 2.24 -47.25 -2.71
N GLY A 176 2.78 -47.12 -1.50
CA GLY A 176 2.27 -46.22 -0.45
C GLY A 176 3.00 -44.88 -0.33
N ALA A 177 4.07 -44.68 -1.11
CA ALA A 177 4.89 -43.46 -1.08
C ALA A 177 4.34 -42.33 -1.96
N GLU A 178 3.62 -42.66 -3.04
CA GLU A 178 3.10 -41.67 -4.00
C GLU A 178 2.01 -40.76 -3.39
N GLU A 179 1.10 -41.30 -2.56
CA GLU A 179 0.09 -40.48 -1.87
C GLU A 179 0.68 -39.59 -0.77
N LYS A 180 1.82 -39.98 -0.18
CA LYS A 180 2.55 -39.16 0.79
C LYS A 180 3.34 -38.05 0.11
N GLN A 181 4.07 -38.37 -0.96
CA GLN A 181 4.77 -37.38 -1.76
C GLN A 181 3.81 -36.36 -2.36
N LYS A 182 2.67 -36.79 -2.89
CA LYS A 182 1.68 -35.87 -3.45
C LYS A 182 1.05 -34.94 -2.41
N LYS A 183 0.84 -35.43 -1.18
CA LYS A 183 0.40 -34.57 -0.06
C LYS A 183 1.47 -33.61 0.42
N GLU A 184 2.73 -34.05 0.46
CA GLU A 184 3.86 -33.19 0.80
C GLU A 184 4.08 -32.10 -0.27
N GLU A 185 3.98 -32.44 -1.55
CA GLU A 185 4.01 -31.48 -2.67
C GLU A 185 2.82 -30.50 -2.64
N ASP A 186 1.59 -30.99 -2.39
CA ASP A 186 0.41 -30.14 -2.26
C ASP A 186 0.52 -29.19 -1.06
N ASP A 187 1.04 -29.64 0.10
CA ASP A 187 1.24 -28.81 1.29
C ASP A 187 2.35 -27.75 1.07
N GLU A 188 3.45 -28.11 0.40
CA GLU A 188 4.51 -27.17 0.00
C GLU A 188 4.01 -26.13 -1.01
N GLU A 189 3.21 -26.52 -2.00
CA GLU A 189 2.60 -25.60 -2.97
C GLU A 189 1.63 -24.63 -2.29
N LEU A 190 0.86 -25.10 -1.30
CA LEU A 190 -0.03 -24.26 -0.50
C LEU A 190 0.75 -23.23 0.33
N ASP A 191 1.87 -23.60 0.93
CA ASP A 191 2.69 -22.70 1.75
C ASP A 191 3.46 -21.68 0.89
N LEU A 192 3.94 -22.07 -0.29
CA LEU A 192 4.52 -21.13 -1.24
C LEU A 192 3.49 -20.09 -1.71
N ASN A 193 2.27 -20.53 -2.02
CA ASN A 193 1.18 -19.62 -2.42
C ASN A 193 0.80 -18.63 -1.30
N LYS A 194 0.79 -19.07 -0.03
CA LYS A 194 0.57 -18.16 1.12
C LYS A 194 1.71 -17.16 1.27
N ALA A 195 2.96 -17.61 1.16
CA ALA A 195 4.12 -16.73 1.23
C ALA A 195 4.07 -15.67 0.12
N LEU A 196 3.70 -16.05 -1.11
CA LEU A 196 3.55 -15.13 -2.23
C LEU A 196 2.43 -14.09 -1.99
N GLN A 197 1.30 -14.52 -1.43
CA GLN A 197 0.21 -13.60 -1.07
C GLN A 197 0.63 -12.61 0.02
N HIS A 198 1.36 -13.06 1.04
CA HIS A 198 1.87 -12.17 2.09
C HIS A 198 2.94 -11.21 1.57
N ALA A 199 3.83 -11.66 0.69
CA ALA A 199 4.80 -10.80 0.02
C ALA A 199 4.11 -9.73 -0.86
N GLY A 200 3.09 -10.14 -1.63
CA GLY A 200 2.27 -9.20 -2.40
C GLY A 200 1.58 -8.18 -1.49
N LYS A 201 1.04 -8.63 -0.35
CA LYS A 201 0.38 -7.76 0.61
C LYS A 201 1.34 -6.76 1.26
N HIS A 202 2.53 -7.21 1.63
CA HIS A 202 3.61 -6.34 2.11
C HIS A 202 3.91 -5.22 1.10
N MET A 203 4.05 -5.56 -0.18
CA MET A 203 4.31 -4.57 -1.23
C MET A 203 3.17 -3.54 -1.35
N GLU A 204 1.91 -3.98 -1.33
CA GLU A 204 0.76 -3.07 -1.38
C GLU A 204 0.78 -2.08 -0.23
N ASP A 205 0.96 -2.57 1.01
CA ASP A 205 0.93 -1.73 2.21
C ASP A 205 2.14 -0.77 2.25
N CYS A 206 3.33 -1.22 1.84
CA CYS A 206 4.52 -0.36 1.66
C CYS A 206 4.29 0.77 0.66
N ILE A 207 3.68 0.46 -0.50
CA ILE A 207 3.42 1.47 -1.54
C ILE A 207 2.39 2.49 -1.04
N VAL A 208 1.30 2.07 -0.40
CA VAL A 208 0.29 3.00 0.16
C VAL A 208 0.90 3.86 1.27
N ALA A 209 1.70 3.27 2.17
CA ALA A 209 2.42 4.03 3.19
C ALA A 209 3.34 5.09 2.55
N SER A 210 4.06 4.72 1.49
CA SER A 210 4.98 5.61 0.79
C SER A 210 4.28 6.79 0.13
N TYR A 211 3.17 6.56 -0.59
CA TYR A 211 2.37 7.64 -1.17
C TYR A 211 1.75 8.54 -0.08
N THR A 212 1.34 7.96 1.04
CA THR A 212 0.83 8.73 2.19
C THR A 212 1.92 9.60 2.81
N ALA A 213 3.12 9.06 2.99
CA ALA A 213 4.28 9.79 3.49
C ALA A 213 4.71 10.90 2.52
N LEU A 214 4.65 10.65 1.21
CA LEU A 214 4.94 11.64 0.19
C LEU A 214 3.95 12.80 0.23
N LEU A 215 2.65 12.50 0.33
CA LEU A 215 1.60 13.50 0.49
C LEU A 215 1.80 14.36 1.75
N LEU A 216 2.05 13.73 2.90
CA LEU A 216 2.38 14.42 4.14
C LEU A 216 3.62 15.30 4.00
N GLY A 217 4.66 14.78 3.34
CA GLY A 217 5.89 15.53 3.06
C GLY A 217 5.66 16.76 2.18
N CYS A 218 4.84 16.66 1.13
CA CYS A 218 4.44 17.80 0.31
C CYS A 218 3.69 18.87 1.13
N LEU A 219 2.85 18.46 2.09
CA LEU A 219 2.17 19.40 2.99
C LEU A 219 3.15 20.08 3.97
N CYS A 220 4.17 19.35 4.45
CA CYS A 220 5.18 19.85 5.38
C CYS A 220 6.12 20.88 4.73
N GLN A 221 6.63 20.62 3.52
CA GLN A 221 7.57 21.49 2.80
C GLN A 221 7.11 22.95 2.70
N GLU A 222 5.81 23.14 2.61
CA GLU A 222 5.18 24.43 2.32
C GLU A 222 4.65 25.14 3.59
N SER A 223 4.65 24.47 4.74
CA SER A 223 4.08 25.01 5.97
C SER A 223 4.71 24.39 7.24
N PRO A 224 5.43 25.18 8.07
CA PRO A 224 5.99 24.70 9.33
C PRO A 224 4.90 24.31 10.36
N ILE A 225 3.68 24.84 10.20
CA ILE A 225 2.53 24.45 11.01
C ILE A 225 2.21 22.98 10.76
N ASN A 226 2.23 22.54 9.49
CA ASN A 226 1.97 21.15 9.14
C ASN A 226 3.06 20.22 9.70
N VAL A 227 4.33 20.65 9.72
CA VAL A 227 5.42 19.92 10.38
C VAL A 227 5.11 19.69 11.85
N THR A 228 4.65 20.72 12.56
CA THR A 228 4.29 20.63 13.98
C THR A 228 3.13 19.65 14.19
N THR A 229 2.09 19.75 13.38
CA THR A 229 0.94 18.84 13.44
C THR A 229 1.32 17.39 13.15
N VAL A 230 2.13 17.14 12.12
CA VAL A 230 2.59 15.78 11.81
C VAL A 230 3.45 15.22 12.93
N ARG A 231 4.34 16.04 13.51
CA ARG A 231 5.17 15.65 14.66
C ARG A 231 4.33 15.23 15.86
N GLU A 232 3.24 15.93 16.14
CA GLU A 232 2.34 15.60 17.26
C GLU A 232 1.72 14.19 17.14
N TYR A 233 1.46 13.74 15.91
CA TYR A 233 0.83 12.44 15.66
C TYR A 233 1.82 11.31 15.33
N LEU A 234 3.09 11.62 15.10
CA LEU A 234 4.13 10.61 14.90
C LEU A 234 4.63 10.05 16.24
N PRO A 235 4.96 8.74 16.32
CA PRO A 235 5.61 8.18 17.50
C PRO A 235 6.92 8.92 17.80
N GLU A 236 7.10 9.37 19.04
CA GLU A 236 8.25 10.18 19.48
C GLU A 236 8.48 11.49 18.68
N GLY A 237 7.54 11.88 17.81
CA GLY A 237 7.73 12.97 16.86
C GLY A 237 8.86 12.74 15.85
N ASP A 238 9.21 11.48 15.59
CA ASP A 238 10.34 11.12 14.74
C ASP A 238 9.92 10.93 13.27
N PHE A 239 10.47 11.76 12.38
CA PHE A 239 10.23 11.69 10.93
C PHE A 239 11.05 10.60 10.23
N SER A 240 12.00 9.95 10.93
CA SER A 240 12.86 8.90 10.37
C SER A 240 12.03 7.81 9.69
N ILE A 241 10.95 7.36 10.33
CA ILE A 241 10.03 6.32 9.81
C ILE A 241 9.47 6.66 8.41
N MET A 242 9.15 7.94 8.16
CA MET A 242 8.67 8.40 6.86
C MET A 242 9.81 8.46 5.85
N THR A 243 10.97 8.99 6.25
CA THR A 243 12.13 9.14 5.35
C THR A 243 12.70 7.78 4.92
N GLU A 244 12.77 6.80 5.81
CA GLU A 244 13.21 5.44 5.50
C GLU A 244 12.26 4.75 4.53
N MET A 245 10.94 4.88 4.75
CA MET A 245 9.92 4.37 3.84
C MET A 245 10.06 5.00 2.44
N LEU A 246 10.21 6.32 2.37
CA LEU A 246 10.37 7.05 1.10
C LEU A 246 11.68 6.71 0.38
N LYS A 247 12.78 6.44 1.10
CA LYS A 247 14.05 5.97 0.50
C LYS A 247 13.88 4.59 -0.15
N LYS A 248 13.25 3.64 0.56
CA LYS A 248 12.92 2.32 0.01
C LYS A 248 12.01 2.45 -1.22
N PHE A 249 11.00 3.31 -1.13
CA PHE A 249 10.08 3.61 -2.23
C PHE A 249 10.78 4.19 -3.47
N LEU A 250 11.65 5.19 -3.28
CA LEU A 250 12.42 5.77 -4.37
C LEU A 250 13.32 4.72 -5.04
N SER A 251 13.97 3.86 -4.25
CA SER A 251 14.77 2.76 -4.80
C SER A 251 13.90 1.78 -5.59
N PHE A 252 12.71 1.44 -5.11
CA PHE A 252 11.76 0.57 -5.78
C PHE A 252 11.24 1.19 -7.10
N MET A 253 10.92 2.48 -7.08
CA MET A 253 10.46 3.20 -8.28
C MET A 253 11.55 3.31 -9.35
N ASN A 254 12.82 3.39 -8.95
CA ASN A 254 13.95 3.32 -9.86
C ASN A 254 14.12 1.93 -10.46
N LEU A 255 13.91 0.87 -9.68
CA LEU A 255 13.99 -0.51 -10.15
C LEU A 255 12.89 -0.85 -11.17
N THR A 256 11.68 -0.34 -10.96
CA THR A 256 10.52 -0.58 -11.82
C THR A 256 10.46 0.33 -13.06
N CYS A 257 11.37 1.30 -13.18
CA CYS A 257 11.37 2.32 -14.23
C CYS A 257 10.02 3.07 -14.37
N ALA A 258 9.22 3.11 -13.30
CA ALA A 258 7.85 3.61 -13.34
C ALA A 258 7.74 5.13 -13.17
N VAL A 259 8.83 5.81 -12.79
CA VAL A 259 8.85 7.25 -12.52
C VAL A 259 9.85 7.98 -13.41
N GLY A 260 9.44 9.12 -13.95
CA GLY A 260 10.32 10.03 -14.69
C GLY A 260 11.32 10.75 -13.78
N THR A 261 12.34 11.36 -14.38
CA THR A 261 13.41 12.08 -13.65
C THR A 261 12.89 13.23 -12.79
N THR A 262 11.78 13.87 -13.18
CA THR A 262 11.12 14.93 -12.40
C THR A 262 10.50 14.38 -11.11
N GLY A 263 9.78 13.24 -11.19
CA GLY A 263 9.17 12.60 -10.03
C GLY A 263 10.21 12.10 -9.02
N GLN A 264 11.32 11.52 -9.50
CA GLN A 264 12.44 11.13 -8.65
C GLN A 264 13.00 12.31 -7.86
N LYS A 265 13.22 13.45 -8.53
CA LYS A 265 13.71 14.68 -7.88
C LYS A 265 12.72 15.23 -6.86
N SER A 266 11.41 15.19 -7.15
CA SER A 266 10.38 15.64 -6.21
C SER A 266 10.40 14.79 -4.94
N ILE A 267 10.47 13.45 -5.08
CA ILE A 267 10.58 12.52 -3.94
C ILE A 267 11.88 12.77 -3.16
N SER A 268 13.04 12.90 -3.82
CA SER A 268 14.31 13.20 -3.17
C SER A 268 14.26 14.51 -2.36
N ARG A 269 13.65 15.56 -2.91
CA ARG A 269 13.47 16.85 -2.22
C ARG A 269 12.58 16.70 -0.97
N VAL A 270 11.55 15.87 -1.04
CA VAL A 270 10.69 15.57 0.12
C VAL A 270 11.47 14.82 1.20
N ILE A 271 12.25 13.82 0.84
CA ILE A 271 13.12 13.10 1.79
C ILE A 271 14.08 14.06 2.47
N GLU A 272 14.81 14.86 1.68
CA GLU A 272 15.79 15.82 2.21
C GLU A 272 15.13 16.80 3.19
N TYR A 273 13.94 17.33 2.88
CA TYR A 273 13.25 18.24 3.79
C TYR A 273 12.86 17.56 5.11
N LEU A 274 12.31 16.34 5.04
CA LEU A 274 11.85 15.60 6.22
C LEU A 274 13.02 15.14 7.11
N GLU A 275 14.21 14.91 6.55
CA GLU A 275 15.43 14.62 7.34
C GLU A 275 15.88 15.79 8.22
N HIS A 276 15.43 17.01 7.92
CA HIS A 276 15.72 18.22 8.70
C HIS A 276 14.58 18.64 9.63
N CYS A 277 13.51 17.83 9.73
CA CYS A 277 12.38 18.03 10.64
C CYS A 277 12.62 17.26 11.94
#